data_AF-A0A7W6ZZK4-F1
#
_entry.id   AF-A0A7W6ZZK4-F1
#
_cell.length_a   1.000
_cell.length_b   1.000
_cell.length_c   1.000
_cell.angle_alpha   90.00
_cell.angle_beta   90.00
_cell.angle_gamma   90.00
#
_symmetry.space_group_name_H-M   'P 1'
#
loop_
_entity.id
_entity.type
_entity.pdbx_description
1 polymer ?
#
loop_
_entity_poly.entity_id
_entity_poly.type
_entity_poly.pdbx_seq_one_letter_code
_entity_poly.pdbx_strand_id
1 'polypeptide(L)'
;MALGKHDVRVKYLAGKIAERLGNALVAPVVSYVPEGSIDPPTGHMKFPGTISISDKIFEQLLESAARSFKLHGFTTIVLIGDHGGYQADERLVADRLNREWVNRRVRVFAALEYYKITQGAYVEKLLSAGAKSNEIGTHAGLADTSLMLAIDPSMVRTDRIHAAPKLGAADGVYGGDPARSSAELGQIGVDMIVNGTTDAIRQFIANQRRPQ
;
A
#
# COMPACT_ATOMS: atom_id res chain seq x y z
N MET A 1 -5.80 15.14 -4.75
CA MET A 1 -6.29 13.74 -4.64
C MET A 1 -7.34 13.65 -3.54
N ALA A 2 -8.23 12.67 -3.59
CA ALA A 2 -9.23 12.45 -2.54
C ALA A 2 -8.62 11.76 -1.30
N LEU A 3 -9.17 12.09 -0.12
CA LEU A 3 -8.92 11.36 1.12
C LEU A 3 -9.50 9.94 0.96
N GLY A 4 -8.72 8.90 1.27
CA GLY A 4 -9.09 7.50 1.02
C GLY A 4 -8.54 6.88 -0.27
N LYS A 5 -7.62 7.55 -0.99
CA LYS A 5 -6.93 6.99 -2.16
C LYS A 5 -6.31 5.60 -1.90
N HIS A 6 -5.78 5.41 -0.68
CA HIS A 6 -5.10 4.19 -0.27
C HIS A 6 -6.07 2.99 -0.26
N ASP A 7 -7.29 3.19 0.23
CA ASP A 7 -8.33 2.15 0.24
C ASP A 7 -8.71 1.70 -1.18
N VAL A 8 -8.92 2.66 -2.07
CA VAL A 8 -9.29 2.38 -3.47
C VAL A 8 -8.14 1.66 -4.18
N ARG A 9 -6.91 2.15 -4.01
CA ARG A 9 -5.73 1.57 -4.64
C ARG A 9 -5.43 0.16 -4.14
N VAL A 10 -5.36 -0.04 -2.82
CA VAL A 10 -5.03 -1.35 -2.25
C VAL A 10 -6.10 -2.37 -2.62
N LYS A 11 -7.39 -1.99 -2.61
CA LYS A 11 -8.48 -2.89 -3.04
C LYS A 11 -8.33 -3.31 -4.49
N TYR A 12 -8.06 -2.36 -5.38
CA TYR A 12 -7.89 -2.64 -6.81
C TYR A 12 -6.68 -3.55 -7.06
N LEU A 13 -5.51 -3.19 -6.52
CA LEU A 13 -4.27 -3.93 -6.74
C LEU A 13 -4.29 -5.31 -6.07
N ALA A 14 -4.82 -5.43 -4.85
CA ALA A 14 -5.04 -6.73 -4.21
C ALA A 14 -5.99 -7.62 -5.01
N GLY A 15 -7.04 -7.04 -5.64
CA GLY A 15 -7.92 -7.76 -6.56
C GLY A 15 -7.16 -8.35 -7.74
N LYS A 16 -6.32 -7.55 -8.40
CA LYS A 16 -5.47 -8.01 -9.51
C LYS A 16 -4.45 -9.06 -9.10
N ILE A 17 -3.85 -8.92 -7.92
CA ILE A 17 -2.95 -9.92 -7.35
C ILE A 17 -3.71 -11.24 -7.09
N ALA A 18 -4.91 -11.17 -6.49
CA ALA A 18 -5.73 -12.34 -6.21
C ALA A 18 -6.16 -13.07 -7.49
N GLU A 19 -6.58 -12.34 -8.53
CA GLU A 19 -6.86 -12.87 -9.87
C GLU A 19 -5.65 -13.65 -10.43
N ARG A 20 -4.44 -13.09 -10.33
CA ARG A 20 -3.22 -13.76 -10.82
C ARG A 20 -2.76 -14.94 -9.99
N LEU A 21 -3.04 -14.95 -8.69
CA LEU A 21 -2.79 -16.10 -7.83
C LEU A 21 -3.76 -17.26 -8.15
N GLY A 22 -5.00 -16.93 -8.53
CA GLY A 22 -6.03 -17.90 -8.95
C GLY A 22 -6.67 -18.70 -7.81
N ASN A 23 -6.19 -18.55 -6.58
CA ASN A 23 -6.67 -19.25 -5.39
C ASN A 23 -6.71 -18.35 -4.13
N ALA A 24 -6.80 -17.04 -4.32
CA ALA A 24 -6.82 -16.06 -3.26
C ALA A 24 -8.13 -15.26 -3.25
N LEU A 25 -8.54 -14.79 -2.06
CA LEU A 25 -9.67 -13.90 -1.86
C LEU A 25 -9.17 -12.61 -1.21
N VAL A 26 -9.78 -11.48 -1.56
CA VAL A 26 -9.49 -10.19 -0.93
C VAL A 26 -10.47 -9.95 0.20
N ALA A 27 -9.95 -9.83 1.42
CA ALA A 27 -10.75 -9.46 2.59
C ALA A 27 -11.22 -7.99 2.50
N PRO A 28 -12.23 -7.58 3.30
CA PRO A 28 -12.57 -6.16 3.43
C PRO A 28 -11.35 -5.30 3.80
N VAL A 29 -11.24 -4.13 3.18
CA VAL A 29 -10.14 -3.19 3.41
C VAL A 29 -10.19 -2.67 4.85
N VAL A 30 -9.03 -2.59 5.50
CA VAL A 30 -8.85 -1.89 6.77
C VAL A 30 -8.59 -0.42 6.47
N SER A 31 -9.64 0.40 6.60
CA SER A 31 -9.61 1.83 6.21
C SER A 31 -8.92 2.76 7.20
N TYR A 32 -8.81 2.36 8.47
CA TYR A 32 -8.23 3.20 9.52
C TYR A 32 -6.92 2.60 10.00
N VAL A 33 -5.86 3.39 9.89
CA VAL A 33 -4.47 2.98 10.09
C VAL A 33 -3.69 4.09 10.82
N PRO A 34 -2.45 3.84 11.25
CA PRO A 34 -1.57 4.89 11.77
C PRO A 34 -1.18 5.88 10.67
N GLU A 35 -1.57 7.14 10.84
CA GLU A 35 -1.30 8.27 9.93
C GLU A 35 -0.61 9.45 10.64
N GLY A 36 -0.28 9.28 11.92
CA GLY A 36 0.42 10.25 12.76
C GLY A 36 -0.19 10.38 14.16
N SER A 37 0.54 11.07 15.04
CA SER A 37 0.07 11.43 16.38
C SER A 37 -1.09 12.42 16.30
N ILE A 38 -2.06 12.29 17.21
CA ILE A 38 -3.22 13.21 17.29
C ILE A 38 -2.84 14.50 18.03
N ASP A 39 -2.15 14.39 19.17
CA ASP A 39 -1.75 15.53 20.00
C ASP A 39 -0.30 15.36 20.53
N PRO A 40 0.66 16.23 20.13
CA PRO A 40 0.53 17.20 19.04
C PRO A 40 0.42 16.50 17.67
N PRO A 41 -0.20 17.14 16.65
CA PRO A 41 -0.39 16.50 15.35
C PRO A 41 0.92 16.26 14.60
N THR A 42 1.14 15.02 14.17
CA THR A 42 2.30 14.64 13.32
C THR A 42 1.84 13.94 12.04
N GLY A 43 2.75 13.72 11.09
CA GLY A 43 2.41 13.05 9.83
C GLY A 43 1.24 13.71 9.08
N HIS A 44 0.30 12.88 8.61
CA HIS A 44 -0.91 13.32 7.90
C HIS A 44 -1.99 13.88 8.83
N MET A 45 -1.90 13.69 10.15
CA MET A 45 -2.79 14.34 11.13
C MET A 45 -2.65 15.87 11.16
N LYS A 46 -1.65 16.44 10.47
CA LYS A 46 -1.53 17.89 10.23
C LYS A 46 -2.59 18.43 9.25
N PHE A 47 -3.29 17.57 8.51
CA PHE A 47 -4.26 17.97 7.49
C PHE A 47 -5.69 17.60 7.89
N PRO A 48 -6.66 18.51 7.69
CA PRO A 48 -8.06 18.21 7.95
C PRO A 48 -8.57 17.01 7.14
N GLY A 49 -9.29 16.11 7.82
CA GLY A 49 -9.92 14.94 7.22
C GLY A 49 -9.13 13.64 7.34
N THR A 50 -7.86 13.68 7.75
CA THR A 50 -7.11 12.48 8.14
C THR A 50 -7.69 11.90 9.44
N ILE A 51 -7.89 10.59 9.47
CA ILE A 51 -8.28 9.84 10.67
C ILE A 51 -7.16 8.86 10.97
N SER A 52 -6.54 8.98 12.14
CA SER A 52 -5.50 8.07 12.61
C SER A 52 -5.97 7.25 13.80
N ILE A 53 -5.59 5.98 13.83
CA ILE A 53 -5.59 5.14 15.03
C ILE A 53 -4.16 4.92 15.51
N SER A 54 -3.97 4.43 16.73
CA SER A 54 -2.63 4.08 17.22
C SER A 54 -2.14 2.77 16.61
N ASP A 55 -0.82 2.60 16.53
CA ASP A 55 -0.16 1.37 16.09
C ASP A 55 -0.68 0.16 16.86
N LYS A 56 -0.83 0.30 18.18
CA LYS A 56 -1.40 -0.74 19.04
C LYS A 56 -2.79 -1.21 18.60
N ILE A 57 -3.70 -0.28 18.29
CA ILE A 57 -5.06 -0.64 17.87
C ILE A 57 -5.02 -1.29 16.48
N PHE A 58 -4.19 -0.75 15.58
CA PHE A 58 -4.01 -1.30 14.24
C PHE A 58 -3.47 -2.74 14.28
N GLU A 59 -2.40 -2.99 15.04
CA GLU A 59 -1.84 -4.33 15.22
C GLU A 59 -2.88 -5.31 15.82
N GLN A 60 -3.65 -4.87 16.83
CA GLN A 60 -4.69 -5.70 17.44
C GLN A 60 -5.83 -6.03 16.48
N LEU A 61 -6.17 -5.10 15.59
CA LEU A 61 -7.16 -5.31 14.54
C LEU A 61 -6.66 -6.35 13.53
N LEU A 62 -5.44 -6.19 13.01
CA LEU A 62 -4.84 -7.14 12.06
C LEU A 62 -4.71 -8.54 12.67
N GLU A 63 -4.28 -8.62 13.92
CA GLU A 63 -4.18 -9.89 14.65
C GLU A 63 -5.55 -10.58 14.77
N SER A 64 -6.58 -9.83 15.18
CA SER A 64 -7.94 -10.35 15.35
C SER A 64 -8.54 -10.84 14.03
N ALA A 65 -8.31 -10.10 12.93
CA ALA A 65 -8.70 -10.52 11.59
C ALA A 65 -7.98 -11.81 11.17
N ALA A 66 -6.65 -11.87 11.33
CA ALA A 66 -5.86 -13.06 10.99
C ALA A 66 -6.29 -14.30 11.79
N ARG A 67 -6.60 -14.16 13.08
CA ARG A 67 -7.15 -15.24 13.91
C ARG A 67 -8.49 -15.74 13.39
N SER A 68 -9.35 -14.83 12.92
CA SER A 68 -10.64 -15.19 12.31
C SER A 68 -10.44 -15.98 11.01
N PHE A 69 -9.53 -15.54 10.14
CA PHE A 69 -9.21 -16.28 8.91
C PHE A 69 -8.58 -17.65 9.20
N LYS A 70 -7.71 -17.74 10.20
CA LYS A 70 -7.20 -19.04 10.67
C LYS A 70 -8.35 -19.96 11.13
N LEU A 71 -9.31 -19.46 11.89
CA LEU A 71 -10.49 -20.23 12.32
C LEU A 71 -11.29 -20.74 11.11
N HIS A 72 -11.44 -19.93 10.07
CA HIS A 72 -12.12 -20.31 8.82
C HIS A 72 -11.30 -21.23 7.91
N GLY A 73 -10.11 -21.67 8.33
CA GLY A 73 -9.31 -22.66 7.63
C GLY A 73 -8.32 -22.10 6.61
N PHE A 74 -8.14 -20.78 6.53
CA PHE A 74 -7.10 -20.19 5.68
C PHE A 74 -5.71 -20.59 6.19
N THR A 75 -4.85 -21.07 5.29
CA THR A 75 -3.49 -21.51 5.60
C THR A 75 -2.42 -20.49 5.22
N THR A 76 -2.76 -19.52 4.40
CA THR A 76 -1.90 -18.37 4.08
C THR A 76 -2.73 -17.11 4.20
N ILE A 77 -2.29 -16.20 5.05
CA ILE A 77 -2.89 -14.88 5.27
C ILE A 77 -1.86 -13.85 4.84
N VAL A 78 -2.21 -12.97 3.91
CA VAL A 78 -1.30 -11.94 3.39
C VAL A 78 -1.79 -10.58 3.85
N LEU A 79 -0.90 -9.81 4.49
CA LEU A 79 -1.10 -8.41 4.84
C LEU A 79 -0.45 -7.57 3.74
N ILE A 80 -1.21 -6.62 3.17
CA ILE A 80 -0.76 -5.73 2.10
C ILE A 80 -1.00 -4.29 2.55
N GLY A 81 0.08 -3.54 2.76
CA GLY A 81 0.02 -2.13 3.14
C GLY A 81 0.33 -1.19 1.99
N ASP A 82 -0.54 -0.21 1.76
CA ASP A 82 -0.42 0.77 0.68
C ASP A 82 0.16 2.12 1.12
N HIS A 83 0.48 2.24 2.41
CA HIS A 83 1.13 3.42 2.98
C HIS A 83 2.37 3.01 3.80
N GLY A 84 3.38 3.88 3.78
CA GLY A 84 4.67 3.59 4.40
C GLY A 84 4.64 3.60 5.92
N GLY A 85 3.69 4.33 6.51
CA GLY A 85 3.65 4.60 7.95
C GLY A 85 3.53 3.36 8.83
N TYR A 86 2.92 2.28 8.33
CA TYR A 86 2.56 1.11 9.14
C TYR A 86 3.14 -0.23 8.64
N GLN A 87 4.09 -0.18 7.70
CA GLN A 87 4.74 -1.39 7.16
C GLN A 87 5.43 -2.23 8.25
N ALA A 88 5.96 -1.55 9.28
CA ALA A 88 6.59 -2.21 10.42
C ALA A 88 5.58 -2.99 11.27
N ASP A 89 4.37 -2.44 11.46
CA ASP A 89 3.29 -3.06 12.23
C ASP A 89 2.79 -4.34 11.57
N GLU A 90 2.62 -4.34 10.24
CA GLU A 90 2.25 -5.54 9.49
C GLU A 90 3.27 -6.66 9.69
N ARG A 91 4.56 -6.34 9.62
CA ARG A 91 5.65 -7.31 9.87
C ARG A 91 5.62 -7.81 11.32
N LEU A 92 5.48 -6.91 12.29
CA LEU A 92 5.42 -7.26 13.72
C LEU A 92 4.27 -8.24 14.01
N VAL A 93 3.09 -7.99 13.45
CA VAL A 93 1.92 -8.88 13.57
C VAL A 93 2.19 -10.23 12.91
N ALA A 94 2.72 -10.23 11.68
CA ALA A 94 3.04 -11.46 10.96
C ALA A 94 4.05 -12.33 11.73
N ASP A 95 5.13 -11.72 12.23
CA ASP A 95 6.18 -12.41 13.00
C ASP A 95 5.64 -12.94 14.35
N ARG A 96 4.83 -12.14 15.06
CA ARG A 96 4.17 -12.54 16.32
C ARG A 96 3.29 -13.77 16.10
N LEU A 97 2.43 -13.74 15.08
CA LEU A 97 1.51 -14.83 14.77
C LEU A 97 2.23 -16.08 14.25
N ASN A 98 3.25 -15.92 13.41
CA ASN A 98 4.04 -17.05 12.92
C ASN A 98 4.82 -17.74 14.04
N ARG A 99 5.34 -16.99 15.01
CA ARG A 99 5.98 -17.55 16.21
C ARG A 99 4.97 -18.34 17.05
N GLU A 100 3.79 -17.79 17.28
CA GLU A 100 2.72 -18.48 18.00
C GLU A 100 2.23 -19.74 17.26
N TRP A 101 2.17 -19.68 15.93
CA TRP A 101 1.62 -20.73 15.07
C TRP A 101 2.69 -21.64 14.45
N VAL A 102 3.90 -21.69 15.04
CA VAL A 102 5.03 -22.48 14.53
C VAL A 102 4.64 -23.93 14.20
N ASN A 103 3.86 -24.57 15.08
CA ASN A 103 3.39 -25.96 14.95
C ASN A 103 2.03 -26.09 14.24
N ARG A 104 1.57 -25.04 13.54
CA ARG A 104 0.33 -25.03 12.76
C ARG A 104 0.65 -24.90 11.28
N ARG A 105 -0.31 -25.25 10.42
CA ARG A 105 -0.16 -25.08 8.96
C ARG A 105 -0.31 -23.64 8.49
N VAL A 106 -1.01 -22.80 9.25
CA VAL A 106 -1.25 -21.40 8.89
C VAL A 106 0.02 -20.57 8.99
N ARG A 107 0.23 -19.67 8.02
CA ARG A 107 1.31 -18.69 8.01
C ARG A 107 0.77 -17.32 7.61
N VAL A 108 1.35 -16.28 8.20
CA VAL A 108 1.04 -14.87 7.90
C VAL A 108 2.22 -14.27 7.15
N PHE A 109 1.95 -13.53 6.08
CA PHE A 109 2.96 -12.84 5.28
C PHE A 109 2.65 -11.36 5.22
N ALA A 110 3.55 -10.53 5.73
CA ALA A 110 3.55 -9.10 5.43
C ALA A 110 4.23 -8.89 4.07
N ALA A 111 3.44 -8.62 3.03
CA ALA A 111 3.92 -8.48 1.65
C ALA A 111 4.53 -7.09 1.41
N LEU A 112 5.62 -6.78 2.14
CA LEU A 112 6.31 -5.48 2.10
C LEU A 112 6.82 -5.13 0.69
N GLU A 113 7.03 -6.13 -0.16
CA GLU A 113 7.39 -5.98 -1.58
C GLU A 113 6.42 -5.06 -2.32
N TYR A 114 5.13 -5.09 -1.97
CA TYR A 114 4.12 -4.19 -2.53
C TYR A 114 4.54 -2.71 -2.41
N TYR A 115 4.87 -2.28 -1.20
CA TYR A 115 5.23 -0.88 -0.94
C TYR A 115 6.65 -0.57 -1.43
N LYS A 116 7.59 -1.52 -1.27
CA LYS A 116 8.96 -1.37 -1.78
C LYS A 116 9.00 -1.17 -3.29
N ILE A 117 8.20 -1.89 -4.06
CA ILE A 117 8.12 -1.73 -5.52
C ILE A 117 7.57 -0.34 -5.85
N THR A 118 6.51 0.08 -5.14
CA THR A 118 5.86 1.39 -5.32
C THR A 118 6.85 2.55 -5.12
N GLN A 119 7.72 2.47 -4.12
CA GLN A 119 8.68 3.53 -3.78
C GLN A 119 10.08 3.35 -4.40
N GLY A 120 10.37 2.20 -5.01
CA GLY A 120 11.68 1.85 -5.55
C GLY A 120 11.61 1.59 -7.05
N ALA A 121 11.47 0.32 -7.45
CA ALA A 121 11.54 -0.10 -8.85
C ALA A 121 10.57 0.66 -9.78
N TYR A 122 9.37 1.00 -9.31
CA TYR A 122 8.44 1.83 -10.07
C TYR A 122 9.00 3.25 -10.31
N VAL A 123 9.54 3.88 -9.26
CA VAL A 123 10.18 5.20 -9.36
C VAL A 123 11.36 5.18 -10.34
N GLU A 124 12.23 4.17 -10.26
CA GLU A 124 13.35 3.99 -11.20
C GLU A 124 12.86 3.88 -12.65
N LYS A 125 11.75 3.17 -12.86
CA LYS A 125 11.14 3.02 -14.18
C LYS A 125 10.57 4.33 -14.70
N LEU A 126 9.93 5.14 -13.85
CA LEU A 126 9.46 6.47 -14.20
C LEU A 126 10.60 7.42 -14.59
N LEU A 127 11.69 7.41 -13.83
CA LEU A 127 12.89 8.21 -14.15
C LEU A 127 13.47 7.81 -15.51
N SER A 128 13.57 6.51 -15.77
CA SER A 128 14.02 5.97 -17.06
C SER A 128 13.07 6.32 -18.22
N ALA A 129 11.79 6.57 -17.92
CA ALA A 129 10.76 7.00 -18.88
C ALA A 129 10.67 8.53 -19.03
N GLY A 130 11.58 9.30 -18.43
CA GLY A 130 11.67 10.76 -18.59
C GLY A 130 10.93 11.59 -17.53
N ALA A 131 10.52 10.98 -16.41
CA ALA A 131 10.19 11.74 -15.21
C ALA A 131 11.46 12.34 -14.58
N LYS A 132 11.32 13.47 -13.89
CA LYS A 132 12.42 14.13 -13.17
C LYS A 132 12.34 13.77 -11.69
N SER A 133 13.49 13.70 -11.02
CA SER A 133 13.56 13.37 -9.59
C SER A 133 12.72 14.31 -8.71
N ASN A 134 12.67 15.60 -9.04
CA ASN A 134 11.87 16.60 -8.35
C ASN A 134 10.36 16.53 -8.66
N GLU A 135 9.92 15.69 -9.59
CA GLU A 135 8.50 15.44 -9.85
C GLU A 135 7.97 14.28 -9.00
N ILE A 136 8.84 13.32 -8.62
CA ILE A 136 8.42 12.09 -7.93
C ILE A 136 7.90 12.36 -6.52
N GLY A 137 8.73 13.01 -5.68
CA GLY A 137 8.42 13.22 -4.26
C GLY A 137 8.22 11.93 -3.46
N THR A 138 7.80 12.09 -2.20
CA THR A 138 7.51 10.97 -1.30
C THR A 138 6.01 10.79 -1.04
N HIS A 139 5.19 11.82 -1.34
CA HIS A 139 3.73 11.74 -1.19
C HIS A 139 3.03 12.71 -2.15
N ALA A 140 1.96 12.23 -2.81
CA ALA A 140 1.12 12.99 -3.74
C ALA A 140 1.87 13.71 -4.88
N GLY A 141 3.11 13.29 -5.19
CA GLY A 141 3.84 13.71 -6.38
C GLY A 141 3.44 12.90 -7.62
N LEU A 142 4.31 12.91 -8.64
CA LEU A 142 4.03 12.30 -9.94
C LEU A 142 3.71 10.81 -9.86
N ALA A 143 4.48 10.03 -9.09
CA ALA A 143 4.29 8.58 -9.01
C ALA A 143 2.95 8.20 -8.38
N ASP A 144 2.65 8.77 -7.19
CA ASP A 144 1.43 8.49 -6.43
C ASP A 144 0.16 8.96 -7.18
N THR A 145 0.24 10.13 -7.84
CA THR A 145 -0.87 10.68 -8.62
C THR A 145 -1.08 9.90 -9.93
N SER A 146 0.00 9.51 -10.62
CA SER A 146 -0.10 8.67 -11.82
C SER A 146 -0.73 7.33 -11.52
N LEU A 147 -0.32 6.65 -10.43
CA LEU A 147 -0.95 5.42 -9.96
C LEU A 147 -2.45 5.58 -9.75
N MET A 148 -2.88 6.66 -9.09
CA MET A 148 -4.31 6.91 -8.91
C MET A 148 -5.03 7.21 -10.22
N LEU A 149 -4.43 7.94 -11.16
CA LEU A 149 -5.03 8.17 -12.48
C LEU A 149 -5.21 6.88 -13.27
N ALA A 150 -4.32 5.89 -13.13
CA ALA A 150 -4.48 4.59 -13.78
C ALA A 150 -5.56 3.71 -13.13
N ILE A 151 -5.79 3.87 -11.83
CA ILE A 151 -6.71 3.01 -11.05
C ILE A 151 -8.12 3.59 -11.02
N ASP A 152 -8.23 4.86 -10.64
CA ASP A 152 -9.49 5.59 -10.55
C ASP A 152 -9.25 7.10 -10.75
N PRO A 153 -9.40 7.59 -11.98
CA PRO A 153 -9.26 9.02 -12.29
C PRO A 153 -10.16 9.92 -11.46
N SER A 154 -11.33 9.43 -10.99
CA SER A 154 -12.28 10.24 -10.22
C SER A 154 -11.72 10.66 -8.85
N MET A 155 -10.71 9.94 -8.36
CA MET A 155 -9.98 10.27 -7.12
C MET A 155 -8.97 11.41 -7.30
N VAL A 156 -8.77 11.90 -8.53
CA VAL A 156 -7.84 12.98 -8.87
C VAL A 156 -8.60 14.16 -9.49
N ARG A 157 -8.54 15.31 -8.83
CA ARG A 157 -9.00 16.59 -9.40
C ARG A 157 -7.93 17.14 -10.33
N THR A 158 -7.92 16.68 -11.58
CA THR A 158 -6.90 17.03 -12.58
C THR A 158 -6.91 18.50 -12.95
N ASP A 159 -8.07 19.16 -12.88
CA ASP A 159 -8.19 20.62 -12.99
C ASP A 159 -7.33 21.36 -11.95
N ARG A 160 -7.15 20.77 -10.76
CA ARG A 160 -6.39 21.39 -9.66
C ARG A 160 -4.90 21.08 -9.64
N ILE A 161 -4.43 20.00 -10.28
CA ILE A 161 -2.99 19.66 -10.28
C ILE A 161 -2.18 20.57 -11.21
N HIS A 162 -2.84 21.19 -12.20
CA HIS A 162 -2.21 22.14 -13.12
C HIS A 162 -2.44 23.61 -12.73
N ALA A 163 -3.21 23.87 -11.67
CA ALA A 163 -3.53 25.21 -11.21
C ALA A 163 -2.32 25.86 -10.53
N ALA A 164 -2.28 27.20 -10.56
CA ALA A 164 -1.34 28.00 -9.77
C ALA A 164 -1.99 28.42 -8.43
N PRO A 165 -1.22 28.56 -7.34
CA PRO A 165 0.20 28.25 -7.21
C PRO A 165 0.47 26.73 -7.24
N LYS A 166 1.73 26.34 -7.51
CA LYS A 166 2.13 24.93 -7.44
C LYS A 166 1.86 24.36 -6.05
N LEU A 167 1.33 23.14 -6.02
CA LEU A 167 1.10 22.39 -4.78
C LEU A 167 2.44 22.10 -4.09
N GLY A 168 2.46 22.19 -2.76
CA GLY A 168 3.63 21.89 -1.95
C GLY A 168 3.28 21.24 -0.62
N ALA A 169 4.21 21.30 0.34
CA ALA A 169 4.06 20.64 1.63
C ALA A 169 2.85 21.12 2.43
N ALA A 170 2.45 22.39 2.27
CA ALA A 170 1.24 22.95 2.88
C ALA A 170 -0.06 22.33 2.31
N ASP A 171 0.01 21.73 1.13
CA ASP A 171 -1.10 21.06 0.44
C ASP A 171 -1.03 19.52 0.60
N GLY A 172 -0.08 19.01 1.39
CA GLY A 172 0.16 17.58 1.58
C GLY A 172 0.94 16.92 0.44
N VAL A 173 1.57 17.69 -0.44
CA VAL A 173 2.49 17.19 -1.48
C VAL A 173 3.93 17.30 -0.96
N TYR A 174 4.62 16.16 -0.81
CA TYR A 174 5.96 16.13 -0.24
C TYR A 174 7.02 15.88 -1.31
N GLY A 175 7.82 16.91 -1.61
CA GLY A 175 9.03 16.81 -2.42
C GLY A 175 8.83 16.46 -3.90
N GLY A 176 7.61 16.56 -4.41
CA GLY A 176 7.26 16.19 -5.79
C GLY A 176 6.32 17.20 -6.46
N ASP A 177 6.06 16.99 -7.74
CA ASP A 177 5.18 17.81 -8.57
C ASP A 177 4.24 16.89 -9.38
N PRO A 178 2.93 16.87 -9.07
CA PRO A 178 1.99 15.99 -9.75
C PRO A 178 1.59 16.49 -11.14
N ALA A 179 2.04 17.67 -11.60
CA ALA A 179 1.53 18.30 -12.83
C ALA A 179 1.77 17.49 -14.11
N ARG A 180 2.70 16.54 -14.13
CA ARG A 180 2.96 15.65 -15.29
C ARG A 180 2.43 14.23 -15.09
N SER A 181 1.58 14.01 -14.10
CA SER A 181 1.01 12.69 -13.83
C SER A 181 0.08 12.26 -14.96
N SER A 182 0.10 10.97 -15.29
CA SER A 182 -0.78 10.40 -16.31
C SER A 182 -1.16 8.96 -15.99
N ALA A 183 -2.25 8.48 -16.58
CA ALA A 183 -2.67 7.09 -16.42
C ALA A 183 -1.65 6.12 -17.03
N GLU A 184 -0.98 6.49 -18.13
CA GLU A 184 0.04 5.67 -18.78
C GLU A 184 1.25 5.46 -17.87
N LEU A 185 1.71 6.51 -17.19
CA LEU A 185 2.77 6.41 -16.18
C LEU A 185 2.31 5.60 -14.97
N GLY A 186 1.03 5.68 -14.61
CA GLY A 186 0.45 4.88 -13.54
C GLY A 186 0.36 3.40 -13.87
N GLN A 187 0.01 3.06 -15.10
CA GLN A 187 -0.16 1.67 -15.55
C GLN A 187 1.13 0.87 -15.43
N ILE A 188 2.29 1.49 -15.67
CA ILE A 188 3.60 0.90 -15.40
C ILE A 188 3.69 0.44 -13.94
N GLY A 189 3.30 1.29 -13.00
CA GLY A 189 3.31 0.97 -11.57
C GLY A 189 2.32 -0.11 -11.21
N VAL A 190 1.10 -0.06 -11.73
CA VAL A 190 0.07 -1.10 -11.57
C VAL A 190 0.64 -2.47 -11.96
N ASP A 191 1.23 -2.58 -13.15
CA ASP A 191 1.77 -3.85 -13.65
C ASP A 191 2.94 -4.35 -12.80
N MET A 192 3.86 -3.46 -12.43
CA MET A 192 5.03 -3.82 -11.61
C MET A 192 4.63 -4.27 -10.21
N ILE A 193 3.74 -3.54 -9.54
CA ILE A 193 3.28 -3.86 -8.19
C ILE A 193 2.52 -5.18 -8.20
N VAL A 194 1.60 -5.39 -9.14
CA VAL A 194 0.82 -6.64 -9.23
C VAL A 194 1.75 -7.83 -9.49
N ASN A 195 2.64 -7.73 -10.48
CA ASN A 195 3.53 -8.85 -10.81
C ASN A 195 4.51 -9.15 -9.67
N GLY A 196 5.24 -8.15 -9.18
CA GLY A 196 6.25 -8.36 -8.13
C GLY A 196 5.65 -8.82 -6.81
N THR A 197 4.48 -8.29 -6.42
CA THR A 197 3.80 -8.76 -5.19
C THR A 197 3.26 -10.18 -5.37
N THR A 198 2.72 -10.52 -6.54
CA THR A 198 2.28 -11.89 -6.86
C THR A 198 3.44 -12.87 -6.75
N ASP A 199 4.61 -12.52 -7.29
CA ASP A 199 5.80 -13.37 -7.25
C ASP A 199 6.32 -13.55 -5.81
N ALA A 200 6.33 -12.48 -5.01
CA ALA A 200 6.69 -12.54 -3.60
C ALA A 200 5.75 -13.48 -2.81
N ILE A 201 4.44 -13.40 -3.03
CA ILE A 201 3.46 -14.29 -2.40
C ILE A 201 3.66 -15.74 -2.84
N ARG A 202 3.88 -15.99 -4.14
CA ARG A 202 4.15 -17.34 -4.66
C ARG A 202 5.42 -17.93 -4.05
N GLN A 203 6.48 -17.14 -3.94
CA GLN A 203 7.73 -17.55 -3.31
C GLN A 203 7.52 -17.88 -1.83
N PHE A 204 6.76 -17.05 -1.10
CA PHE A 204 6.39 -17.32 0.28
C PHE A 204 5.65 -18.65 0.41
N ILE A 205 4.60 -18.89 -0.40
CA ILE A 205 3.82 -20.14 -0.39
C ILE A 205 4.70 -21.34 -0.74
N ALA A 206 5.59 -21.22 -1.74
CA ALA A 206 6.50 -22.30 -2.13
C ALA A 206 7.44 -22.68 -0.99
N ASN A 207 7.95 -21.71 -0.24
CA ASN A 207 8.82 -21.94 0.91
C ASN A 207 8.12 -22.64 2.07
N GLN A 208 6.79 -22.49 2.23
CA GLN A 208 6.02 -23.24 3.23
C GLN A 208 5.93 -24.74 2.93
N ARG A 209 6.01 -25.13 1.64
CA ARG A 209 5.83 -26.52 1.20
C ARG A 209 7.11 -27.35 1.27
N ARG A 210 8.26 -26.72 1.51
CA ARG A 210 9.54 -27.43 1.67
C ARG A 210 9.53 -28.13 3.03
N PRO A 211 9.81 -29.45 3.11
CA PRO A 211 10.09 -30.09 4.39
C PRO A 211 11.27 -29.37 5.06
N GLN A 212 11.16 -29.10 6.35
CA GLN A 212 12.32 -28.73 7.18
C GLN A 212 13.22 -29.93 7.39
#